data_AF-A0A4S9UGN8-F1
#
_entry.id   AF-A0A4S9UGN8-F1
#
_cell.length_a   1.000
_cell.length_b   1.000
_cell.length_c   1.000
_cell.angle_alpha   90.00
_cell.angle_beta   90.00
_cell.angle_gamma   90.00
#
_symmetry.space_group_name_H-M   'P 1'
#
loop_
_entity.id
_entity.type
_entity.pdbx_description
1 polymer ?
#
loop_
_entity_poly.entity_id
_entity_poly.type
_entity_poly.pdbx_seq_one_letter_code
_entity_poly.pdbx_strand_id
1 'polypeptide(L)'
;LLCEKYYYRGQALGGLREHLSCEDNLDHAAIIMACIMLSWGASSSEEFFQTVQGIFMILNREDVIPSRSDVVDLFLPVADDWQMARWCGNRSQLLDSALQSVTSLIKFVREKPTLLLAAKELKNFLINMRRLDVGRLTEPAQSKALFPARSWLPWLHALLGHMQDNDPFIVPFFANYEMVQMAHAIVLPRTRHLLALRRRALAIQWAGAKLGHGFAACNVHTSDVMQGPLLMANTYLASLDDNPTICIVG
;
A
#
# COMPACT_ATOMS: atom_id res chain seq x y z
N LEU A 1 10.75 -3.53 -27.19
CA LEU A 1 10.11 -2.81 -26.06
C LEU A 1 8.59 -2.68 -26.19
N LEU A 2 8.03 -1.94 -27.16
CA LEU A 2 6.56 -1.78 -27.26
C LEU A 2 5.83 -3.09 -27.62
N CYS A 3 6.32 -3.81 -28.65
CA CYS A 3 5.74 -5.08 -29.10
C CYS A 3 5.83 -6.19 -28.04
N GLU A 4 6.93 -6.25 -27.29
CA GLU A 4 7.11 -7.20 -26.18
C GLU A 4 6.10 -6.93 -25.05
N LYS A 5 5.85 -5.66 -24.71
CA LYS A 5 4.84 -5.29 -23.71
C LYS A 5 3.44 -5.75 -24.12
N TYR A 6 3.07 -5.60 -25.40
CA TYR A 6 1.79 -6.08 -25.91
C TYR A 6 1.72 -7.61 -25.97
N TYR A 7 2.83 -8.29 -26.28
CA TYR A 7 2.93 -9.75 -26.28
C TYR A 7 2.69 -10.34 -24.89
N TYR A 8 3.42 -9.86 -23.87
CA TYR A 8 3.24 -10.34 -22.49
C TYR A 8 1.87 -9.99 -21.91
N ARG A 9 1.31 -8.83 -22.27
CA ARG A 9 -0.08 -8.47 -21.92
C ARG A 9 -1.08 -9.45 -22.54
N GLY A 10 -0.88 -9.81 -23.80
CA GLY A 10 -1.71 -10.78 -24.51
C GLY A 10 -1.66 -12.16 -23.87
N GLN A 11 -0.46 -12.63 -23.48
CA GLN A 11 -0.30 -13.91 -22.76
C GLN A 11 -0.98 -13.91 -21.39
N ALA A 12 -0.82 -12.85 -20.60
CA ALA A 12 -1.47 -12.74 -19.29
C ALA A 12 -3.01 -12.73 -19.41
N LEU A 13 -3.55 -12.03 -20.42
CA LEU A 13 -5.00 -12.04 -20.70
C LEU A 13 -5.50 -13.39 -21.20
N GLY A 14 -4.74 -14.05 -22.09
CA GLY A 14 -5.06 -15.39 -22.59
C GLY A 14 -5.10 -16.41 -21.47
N GLY A 15 -4.01 -16.49 -20.69
CA GLY A 15 -3.91 -17.39 -19.54
C GLY A 15 -4.98 -17.13 -18.48
N LEU A 16 -5.29 -15.86 -18.16
CA LEU A 16 -6.35 -15.55 -17.20
C LEU A 16 -7.73 -16.02 -17.70
N ARG A 17 -8.05 -15.86 -18.99
CA ARG A 17 -9.32 -16.30 -19.57
C ARG A 17 -9.44 -17.82 -19.59
N GLU A 18 -8.39 -18.51 -20.01
CA GLU A 18 -8.34 -19.97 -20.00
C GLU A 18 -8.53 -20.51 -18.58
N HIS A 19 -7.84 -19.90 -17.61
CA HIS A 19 -7.90 -20.30 -16.22
C HIS A 19 -9.27 -20.05 -15.57
N LEU A 20 -9.89 -18.90 -15.84
CA LEU A 20 -11.25 -18.60 -15.36
C LEU A 20 -12.34 -19.48 -16.00
N SER A 21 -12.07 -20.08 -17.16
CA SER A 21 -13.00 -21.01 -17.81
C SER A 21 -13.00 -22.43 -17.21
N CYS A 22 -12.02 -22.74 -16.37
CA CYS A 22 -11.97 -23.98 -15.57
C CYS A 22 -12.46 -23.70 -14.15
N GLU A 23 -13.78 -23.68 -13.95
CA GLU A 23 -14.42 -23.28 -12.68
C GLU A 23 -14.03 -24.17 -11.47
N ASP A 24 -13.60 -25.41 -11.70
CA ASP A 24 -13.37 -26.40 -10.64
C ASP A 24 -12.01 -26.28 -9.92
N ASN A 25 -11.03 -25.52 -10.46
CA ASN A 25 -9.67 -25.41 -9.89
C ASN A 25 -9.02 -24.03 -10.15
N LEU A 26 -9.60 -22.99 -9.54
CA LEU A 26 -9.04 -21.65 -9.64
C LEU A 26 -7.77 -21.48 -8.78
N ASP A 27 -6.61 -21.42 -9.41
CA ASP A 27 -5.38 -20.84 -8.82
C ASP A 27 -5.59 -19.33 -8.54
N HIS A 28 -5.95 -19.02 -7.31
CA HIS A 28 -6.15 -17.67 -6.80
C HIS A 28 -4.89 -16.80 -6.88
N ALA A 29 -3.69 -17.37 -6.72
CA ALA A 29 -2.43 -16.64 -6.81
C ALA A 29 -2.17 -16.17 -8.25
N ALA A 30 -2.36 -17.07 -9.22
CA ALA A 30 -2.19 -16.76 -10.63
C ALA A 30 -3.14 -15.62 -11.07
N ILE A 31 -4.39 -15.65 -10.61
CA ILE A 31 -5.39 -14.61 -10.90
C ILE A 31 -4.95 -13.27 -10.32
N ILE A 32 -4.57 -13.22 -9.03
CA ILE A 32 -4.11 -11.97 -8.38
C ILE A 32 -2.88 -11.41 -9.11
N MET A 33 -1.90 -12.26 -9.43
CA MET A 33 -0.68 -11.83 -10.14
C MET A 33 -1.00 -11.30 -11.54
N ALA A 34 -1.86 -11.99 -12.30
CA ALA A 34 -2.30 -11.52 -13.61
C ALA A 34 -2.99 -10.16 -13.52
N CYS A 35 -3.90 -9.98 -12.55
CA CYS A 35 -4.56 -8.71 -12.30
C CYS A 35 -3.55 -7.59 -11.96
N ILE A 36 -2.57 -7.85 -11.08
CA ILE A 36 -1.52 -6.87 -10.75
C ILE A 36 -0.74 -6.47 -12.00
N MET A 37 -0.23 -7.46 -12.77
CA MET A 37 0.56 -7.22 -13.98
C MET A 37 -0.24 -6.44 -15.04
N LEU A 38 -1.49 -6.82 -15.28
CA LEU A 38 -2.36 -6.16 -16.25
C LEU A 38 -2.70 -4.73 -15.82
N SER A 39 -2.83 -4.48 -14.50
CA SER A 39 -3.14 -3.16 -13.94
C SER A 39 -1.99 -2.17 -14.17
N TRP A 40 -0.74 -2.64 -14.10
CA TRP A 40 0.44 -1.83 -14.44
C TRP A 40 0.42 -1.37 -15.90
N GLY A 41 -0.06 -2.25 -16.79
CA GLY A 41 -0.19 -1.99 -18.21
C GLY A 41 -1.44 -1.22 -18.64
N ALA A 42 -2.36 -0.90 -17.72
CA ALA A 42 -3.64 -0.28 -18.07
C ALA A 42 -3.47 1.09 -18.75
N SER A 43 -4.18 1.30 -19.86
CA SER A 43 -4.15 2.53 -20.66
C SER A 43 -5.08 3.61 -20.11
N SER A 44 -6.11 3.23 -19.34
CA SER A 44 -7.08 4.12 -18.73
C SER A 44 -7.40 3.72 -17.28
N SER A 45 -7.99 4.65 -16.52
CA SER A 45 -8.48 4.36 -15.17
C SER A 45 -9.61 3.33 -15.16
N GLU A 46 -10.43 3.27 -16.21
CA GLU A 46 -11.45 2.23 -16.40
C GLU A 46 -10.82 0.85 -16.54
N GLU A 47 -9.86 0.71 -17.45
CA GLU A 47 -9.16 -0.55 -17.66
C GLU A 47 -8.41 -1.00 -16.40
N PHE A 48 -7.81 -0.05 -15.66
CA PHE A 48 -7.21 -0.31 -14.36
C PHE A 48 -8.24 -0.87 -13.39
N PHE A 49 -9.38 -0.20 -13.24
CA PHE A 49 -10.47 -0.62 -12.37
C PHE A 49 -10.96 -2.03 -12.69
N GLN A 50 -11.29 -2.31 -13.96
CA GLN A 50 -11.77 -3.62 -14.39
C GLN A 50 -10.75 -4.72 -14.12
N THR A 51 -9.46 -4.41 -14.31
CA THR A 51 -8.40 -5.37 -14.05
C THR A 51 -8.26 -5.68 -12.56
N VAL A 52 -8.30 -4.65 -11.70
CA VAL A 52 -8.11 -4.84 -10.26
C VAL A 52 -9.35 -5.43 -9.58
N GLN A 53 -10.54 -5.36 -10.19
CA GLN A 53 -11.75 -6.03 -9.69
C GLN A 53 -11.57 -7.55 -9.52
N GLY A 54 -10.75 -8.20 -10.34
CA GLY A 54 -10.43 -9.62 -10.15
C GLY A 54 -9.79 -9.91 -8.79
N ILE A 55 -9.00 -8.98 -8.24
CA ILE A 55 -8.41 -9.12 -6.89
C ILE A 55 -9.50 -9.05 -5.82
N PHE A 56 -10.46 -8.13 -5.97
CA PHE A 56 -11.58 -7.98 -5.03
C PHE A 56 -12.47 -9.22 -5.06
N MET A 57 -12.77 -9.73 -6.24
CA MET A 57 -13.56 -10.94 -6.42
C MET A 57 -12.92 -12.12 -5.71
N ILE A 58 -11.61 -12.33 -5.86
CA ILE A 58 -10.90 -13.42 -5.18
C ILE A 58 -10.92 -13.19 -3.68
N LEU A 59 -10.42 -12.06 -3.18
CA LEU A 59 -10.26 -11.82 -1.74
C LEU A 59 -11.58 -11.79 -0.94
N ASN A 60 -12.73 -11.61 -1.60
CA ASN A 60 -14.05 -11.66 -0.97
C ASN A 60 -14.68 -13.06 -0.95
N ARG A 61 -14.06 -14.08 -1.56
CA ARG A 61 -14.61 -15.45 -1.54
C ARG A 61 -14.29 -16.16 -0.22
N GLU A 62 -15.28 -16.88 0.29
CA GLU A 62 -15.16 -17.66 1.54
C GLU A 62 -14.19 -18.85 1.40
N ASP A 63 -14.01 -19.37 0.18
CA ASP A 63 -13.15 -20.54 -0.15
C ASP A 63 -11.68 -20.20 -0.42
N VAL A 64 -11.27 -18.93 -0.29
CA VAL A 64 -9.86 -18.51 -0.44
C VAL A 64 -8.99 -18.91 0.75
N ILE A 65 -9.60 -19.10 1.91
CA ILE A 65 -8.91 -19.47 3.15
C ILE A 65 -8.23 -20.87 3.05
N PRO A 66 -8.83 -21.89 2.41
CA PRO A 66 -8.18 -23.17 2.13
C PRO A 66 -6.99 -23.16 1.17
N SER A 67 -6.87 -22.19 0.25
CA SER A 67 -5.86 -22.25 -0.83
C SER A 67 -4.45 -21.75 -0.45
N ARG A 68 -4.30 -21.07 0.69
CA ARG A 68 -3.12 -20.30 1.18
C ARG A 68 -1.85 -20.41 0.33
N SER A 69 -1.78 -19.60 -0.73
CA SER A 69 -0.53 -19.30 -1.42
C SER A 69 0.10 -18.06 -0.79
N ASP A 70 1.44 -17.97 -0.82
CA ASP A 70 2.18 -16.82 -0.27
C ASP A 70 1.68 -15.48 -0.81
N VAL A 71 1.21 -15.44 -2.07
CA VAL A 71 0.68 -14.23 -2.73
C VAL A 71 -0.65 -13.81 -2.12
N VAL A 72 -1.58 -14.75 -1.93
CA VAL A 72 -2.89 -14.47 -1.33
C VAL A 72 -2.71 -13.98 0.11
N ASP A 73 -1.81 -14.61 0.85
CA ASP A 73 -1.50 -14.26 2.24
C ASP A 73 -0.95 -12.82 2.41
N LEU A 74 -0.38 -12.22 1.35
CA LEU A 74 0.02 -10.81 1.39
C LEU A 74 -1.17 -9.86 1.62
N PHE A 75 -2.34 -10.22 1.08
CA PHE A 75 -3.54 -9.37 1.12
C PHE A 75 -4.49 -9.72 2.26
N LEU A 76 -4.26 -10.83 2.95
CA LEU A 76 -5.12 -11.33 4.02
C LEU A 76 -4.59 -11.04 5.44
N PRO A 77 -5.49 -10.95 6.43
CA PRO A 77 -6.93 -10.73 6.29
C PRO A 77 -7.19 -9.35 5.67
N VAL A 78 -8.29 -9.26 4.92
CA VAL A 78 -8.84 -7.98 4.50
C VAL A 78 -9.55 -7.37 5.70
N ALA A 79 -9.30 -6.08 5.96
CA ALA A 79 -10.02 -5.38 7.01
C ALA A 79 -11.50 -5.17 6.63
N ASP A 80 -12.40 -5.49 7.55
CA ASP A 80 -13.84 -5.26 7.39
C ASP A 80 -14.19 -3.77 7.38
N ASP A 81 -15.41 -3.46 6.93
CA ASP A 81 -15.94 -2.08 6.92
C ASP A 81 -15.87 -1.42 8.32
N TRP A 82 -16.16 -2.16 9.39
CA TRP A 82 -16.11 -1.63 10.76
C TRP A 82 -14.68 -1.42 11.27
N GLN A 83 -13.74 -2.33 10.94
CA GLN A 83 -12.31 -2.19 11.28
C GLN A 83 -11.71 -0.98 10.56
N MET A 84 -12.03 -0.83 9.27
CA MET A 84 -11.67 0.34 8.47
C MET A 84 -12.27 1.62 9.06
N ALA A 85 -13.54 1.61 9.46
CA ALA A 85 -14.17 2.78 10.08
C ALA A 85 -13.49 3.16 11.39
N ARG A 86 -13.15 2.18 12.24
CA ARG A 86 -12.42 2.38 13.51
C ARG A 86 -11.04 3.01 13.24
N TRP A 87 -10.28 2.47 12.30
CA TRP A 87 -8.97 3.01 11.95
C TRP A 87 -9.06 4.43 11.36
N CYS A 88 -9.98 4.63 10.41
CA CYS A 88 -10.23 5.92 9.76
C CYS A 88 -10.81 6.98 10.71
N GLY A 89 -11.33 6.60 11.90
CA GLY A 89 -11.78 7.55 12.92
C GLY A 89 -10.71 8.55 13.33
N ASN A 90 -9.43 8.15 13.29
CA ASN A 90 -8.28 9.00 13.61
C ASN A 90 -7.67 9.68 12.36
N ARG A 91 -8.40 9.78 11.25
CA ARG A 91 -7.89 10.22 9.94
C ARG A 91 -7.04 11.50 9.99
N SER A 92 -7.50 12.56 10.65
CA SER A 92 -6.73 13.81 10.66
C SER A 92 -5.36 13.62 11.33
N GLN A 93 -5.35 13.02 12.52
CA GLN A 93 -4.12 12.76 13.27
C GLN A 93 -3.15 11.89 12.47
N LEU A 94 -3.64 10.82 11.83
CA LEU A 94 -2.82 9.90 11.04
C LEU A 94 -2.22 10.59 9.81
N LEU A 95 -3.01 11.39 9.09
CA LEU A 95 -2.53 12.11 7.90
C LEU A 95 -1.60 13.29 8.25
N ASP A 96 -1.81 13.96 9.38
CA ASP A 96 -0.92 15.01 9.88
C ASP A 96 0.43 14.42 10.34
N SER A 97 0.40 13.32 11.09
CA SER A 97 1.60 12.61 11.52
C SER A 97 2.40 12.06 10.34
N ALA A 98 1.71 11.54 9.31
CA ALA A 98 2.33 11.09 8.08
C ALA A 98 3.04 12.25 7.35
N LEU A 99 2.38 13.41 7.23
CA LEU A 99 2.97 14.58 6.57
C LEU A 99 4.20 15.11 7.31
N GLN A 100 4.15 15.11 8.65
CA GLN A 100 5.27 15.49 9.48
C GLN A 100 6.45 14.53 9.30
N SER A 101 6.20 13.22 9.31
CA SER A 101 7.23 12.19 9.17
C SER A 101 7.91 12.22 7.81
N VAL A 102 7.14 12.41 6.73
CA VAL A 102 7.72 12.59 5.39
C VAL A 102 8.50 13.91 5.30
N THR A 103 8.09 14.96 6.00
CA THR A 103 8.85 16.22 6.07
C THR A 103 10.17 16.03 6.83
N SER A 104 10.19 15.24 7.91
CA SER A 104 11.41 14.81 8.60
C SER A 104 12.28 13.95 7.69
N LEU A 105 11.69 13.01 6.95
CA LEU A 105 12.40 12.15 5.99
C LEU A 105 13.14 13.00 4.94
N ILE A 106 12.49 14.00 4.33
CA ILE A 106 13.12 14.90 3.33
C ILE A 106 14.37 15.59 3.89
N LYS A 107 14.33 15.98 5.18
CA LYS A 107 15.51 16.57 5.85
C LYS A 107 16.58 15.51 6.11
N PHE A 108 16.16 14.34 6.57
CA PHE A 108 17.03 13.21 6.90
C PHE A 108 17.80 12.68 5.68
N VAL A 109 17.14 12.52 4.53
CA VAL A 109 17.77 12.02 3.28
C VAL A 109 18.34 13.12 2.40
N ARG A 110 18.58 14.34 2.93
CA ARG A 110 18.96 15.52 2.14
C ARG A 110 20.21 15.30 1.28
N GLU A 111 21.17 14.54 1.79
CA GLU A 111 22.44 14.24 1.11
C GLU A 111 22.37 13.02 0.18
N LYS A 112 21.17 12.42 0.02
CA LYS A 112 20.91 11.26 -0.84
C LYS A 112 19.98 11.67 -1.99
N PRO A 113 20.51 12.08 -3.16
CA PRO A 113 19.70 12.70 -4.22
C PRO A 113 18.50 11.88 -4.67
N THR A 114 18.68 10.58 -4.89
CA THR A 114 17.63 9.64 -5.30
C THR A 114 16.52 9.54 -4.24
N LEU A 115 16.89 9.34 -2.98
CA LEU A 115 15.95 9.24 -1.87
C LEU A 115 15.24 10.58 -1.60
N LEU A 116 15.94 11.70 -1.76
CA LEU A 116 15.38 13.03 -1.61
C LEU A 116 14.29 13.30 -2.66
N LEU A 117 14.55 12.96 -3.92
CA LEU A 117 13.55 13.11 -4.97
C LEU A 117 12.32 12.25 -4.66
N ALA A 118 12.53 10.99 -4.32
CA ALA A 118 11.43 10.08 -4.01
C ALA A 118 10.64 10.52 -2.75
N ALA A 119 11.31 11.03 -1.71
CA ALA A 119 10.64 11.54 -0.51
C ALA A 119 9.80 12.80 -0.80
N LYS A 120 10.24 13.67 -1.71
CA LYS A 120 9.45 14.81 -2.18
C LYS A 120 8.20 14.36 -2.94
N GLU A 121 8.32 13.35 -3.79
CA GLU A 121 7.17 12.77 -4.49
C GLU A 121 6.15 12.16 -3.52
N LEU A 122 6.60 11.41 -2.51
CA LEU A 122 5.75 10.92 -1.43
C LEU A 122 4.98 12.05 -0.73
N LYS A 123 5.66 13.17 -0.44
CA LYS A 123 5.04 14.34 0.18
C LYS A 123 3.98 14.97 -0.72
N ASN A 124 4.33 15.23 -1.98
CA ASN A 124 3.41 15.84 -2.95
C ASN A 124 2.16 15.00 -3.11
N PHE A 125 2.35 13.69 -3.19
CA PHE A 125 1.26 12.77 -3.31
C PHE A 125 0.36 12.75 -2.06
N LEU A 126 0.92 12.71 -0.86
CA LEU A 126 0.15 12.79 0.38
C LEU A 126 -0.68 14.09 0.47
N ILE A 127 -0.10 15.22 0.05
CA ILE A 127 -0.80 16.52 -0.02
C ILE A 127 -1.97 16.45 -1.01
N ASN A 128 -1.76 15.87 -2.19
CA ASN A 128 -2.79 15.74 -3.21
C ASN A 128 -3.94 14.83 -2.74
N MET A 129 -3.63 13.72 -2.08
CA MET A 129 -4.66 12.84 -1.50
C MET A 129 -5.49 13.54 -0.44
N ARG A 130 -4.87 14.34 0.45
CA ARG A 130 -5.59 15.06 1.51
C ARG A 130 -6.67 16.01 0.98
N ARG A 131 -6.50 16.49 -0.26
CA ARG A 131 -7.44 17.40 -0.92
C ARG A 131 -8.59 16.68 -1.63
N LEU A 132 -8.56 15.36 -1.71
CA LEU A 132 -9.66 14.59 -2.32
C LEU A 132 -10.88 14.61 -1.40
N ASP A 133 -12.00 15.11 -1.91
CA ASP A 133 -13.30 15.02 -1.25
C ASP A 133 -13.91 13.64 -1.49
N VAL A 134 -13.58 12.69 -0.60
CA VAL A 134 -13.94 11.28 -0.76
C VAL A 134 -15.35 10.95 -0.27
N GLY A 135 -15.97 11.82 0.51
CA GLY A 135 -17.32 11.59 1.08
C GLY A 135 -18.42 11.34 0.02
N ARG A 136 -18.11 11.61 -1.26
CA ARG A 136 -19.03 11.49 -2.41
C ARG A 136 -18.63 10.44 -3.44
N LEU A 137 -17.50 9.74 -3.26
CA LEU A 137 -16.98 8.82 -4.26
C LEU A 137 -17.46 7.38 -4.03
N THR A 138 -18.07 6.79 -5.05
CA THR A 138 -18.41 5.37 -5.10
C THR A 138 -17.14 4.50 -5.07
N GLU A 139 -17.25 3.22 -4.70
CA GLU A 139 -16.12 2.28 -4.71
C GLU A 139 -15.37 2.24 -6.07
N PRO A 140 -16.06 2.20 -7.23
CA PRO A 140 -15.39 2.30 -8.52
C PRO A 140 -14.60 3.60 -8.69
N ALA A 141 -15.16 4.73 -8.26
CA ALA A 141 -14.48 6.02 -8.36
C ALA A 141 -13.24 6.09 -7.45
N GLN A 142 -13.32 5.51 -6.25
CA GLN A 142 -12.18 5.42 -5.34
C GLN A 142 -11.06 4.53 -5.91
N SER A 143 -11.41 3.38 -6.50
CA SER A 143 -10.44 2.48 -7.13
C SER A 143 -9.78 3.13 -8.36
N LYS A 144 -10.56 3.82 -9.20
CA LYS A 144 -10.04 4.58 -10.34
C LYS A 144 -9.08 5.70 -9.93
N ALA A 145 -9.28 6.30 -8.75
CA ALA A 145 -8.40 7.33 -8.22
C ALA A 145 -7.00 6.80 -7.87
N LEU A 146 -6.81 5.48 -7.76
CA LEU A 146 -5.49 4.85 -7.61
C LEU A 146 -4.70 4.71 -8.91
N PHE A 147 -5.33 4.91 -10.06
CA PHE A 147 -4.68 4.76 -11.37
C PHE A 147 -3.35 5.53 -11.50
N PRO A 148 -3.19 6.76 -10.95
CA PRO A 148 -1.90 7.46 -10.99
C PRO A 148 -0.82 6.86 -10.08
N ALA A 149 -1.14 6.05 -9.06
CA ALA A 149 -0.16 5.51 -8.10
C ALA A 149 0.88 4.57 -8.75
N ARG A 150 0.58 4.02 -9.93
CA ARG A 150 1.54 3.25 -10.75
C ARG A 150 2.75 4.06 -11.23
N SER A 151 2.69 5.39 -11.13
CA SER A 151 3.81 6.28 -11.46
C SER A 151 5.01 6.16 -10.53
N TRP A 152 4.93 5.36 -9.46
CA TRP A 152 6.01 5.19 -8.48
C TRP A 152 6.98 4.05 -8.79
N LEU A 153 6.63 3.20 -9.78
CA LEU A 153 7.46 2.10 -10.28
C LEU A 153 8.87 2.51 -10.76
N PRO A 154 9.09 3.70 -11.38
CA PRO A 154 10.42 4.11 -11.82
C PRO A 154 11.42 4.22 -10.67
N TRP A 155 10.97 4.53 -9.46
CA TRP A 155 11.85 4.68 -8.30
C TRP A 155 12.15 3.35 -7.63
N LEU A 156 11.24 2.37 -7.75
CA LEU A 156 11.40 1.05 -7.12
C LEU A 156 12.72 0.38 -7.54
N HIS A 157 13.06 0.45 -8.84
CA HIS A 157 14.30 -0.13 -9.37
C HIS A 157 15.55 0.55 -8.81
N ALA A 158 15.54 1.87 -8.68
CA ALA A 158 16.64 2.62 -8.07
C ALA A 158 16.79 2.31 -6.58
N LEU A 159 15.68 2.07 -5.88
CA LEU A 159 15.66 1.71 -4.46
C LEU A 159 16.15 0.27 -4.18
N LEU A 160 15.97 -0.66 -5.12
CA LEU A 160 16.50 -2.03 -5.01
C LEU A 160 18.03 -2.05 -4.90
N GLY A 161 18.74 -1.17 -5.62
CA GLY A 161 20.20 -1.07 -5.55
C GLY A 161 20.69 -0.70 -4.16
N HIS A 162 20.04 0.28 -3.52
CA HIS A 162 20.39 0.69 -2.15
C HIS A 162 20.11 -0.38 -1.08
N MET A 163 19.22 -1.34 -1.32
CA MET A 163 19.00 -2.46 -0.40
C MET A 163 20.18 -3.44 -0.36
N GLN A 164 20.96 -3.53 -1.44
CA GLN A 164 22.14 -4.40 -1.50
C GLN A 164 23.31 -3.84 -0.67
N ASP A 165 23.37 -2.52 -0.53
CA ASP A 165 24.49 -1.82 0.13
C ASP A 165 24.33 -1.65 1.65
N ASN A 166 23.29 -2.24 2.26
CA ASN A 166 22.93 -2.00 3.67
C ASN A 166 22.83 -0.50 4.03
N ASP A 167 22.38 0.33 3.09
CA ASP A 167 22.30 1.78 3.29
C ASP A 167 21.34 2.11 4.46
N PRO A 168 21.82 2.78 5.53
CA PRO A 168 21.03 2.98 6.74
C PRO A 168 19.83 3.93 6.51
N PHE A 169 19.81 4.70 5.41
CA PHE A 169 18.71 5.58 5.05
C PHE A 169 17.50 4.85 4.45
N ILE A 170 17.68 3.58 4.06
CA ILE A 170 16.68 2.83 3.30
C ILE A 170 15.55 2.30 4.17
N VAL A 171 15.86 1.81 5.38
CA VAL A 171 14.83 1.28 6.29
C VAL A 171 13.82 2.37 6.68
N PRO A 172 14.23 3.58 7.13
CA PRO A 172 13.29 4.68 7.42
C PRO A 172 12.53 5.17 6.18
N PHE A 173 13.18 5.15 5.02
CA PHE A 173 12.54 5.52 3.75
C PHE A 173 11.40 4.55 3.40
N PHE A 174 11.67 3.23 3.41
CA PHE A 174 10.64 2.24 3.11
C PHE A 174 9.49 2.27 4.12
N ALA A 175 9.76 2.47 5.40
CA ALA A 175 8.69 2.63 6.38
C ALA A 175 7.75 3.81 6.05
N ASN A 176 8.31 4.94 5.58
CA ASN A 176 7.51 6.08 5.13
C ASN A 176 6.78 5.81 3.80
N TYR A 177 7.40 5.08 2.88
CA TYR A 177 6.73 4.62 1.67
C TYR A 177 5.51 3.74 1.99
N GLU A 178 5.68 2.74 2.85
CA GLU A 178 4.61 1.85 3.29
C GLU A 178 3.49 2.62 4.01
N MET A 179 3.85 3.57 4.89
CA MET A 179 2.90 4.46 5.55
C MET A 179 2.09 5.28 4.55
N VAL A 180 2.72 5.86 3.53
CA VAL A 180 2.01 6.65 2.51
C VAL A 180 1.03 5.78 1.73
N GLN A 181 1.40 4.53 1.42
CA GLN A 181 0.48 3.57 0.79
C GLN A 181 -0.71 3.24 1.70
N MET A 182 -0.47 3.06 3.00
CA MET A 182 -1.55 2.89 3.99
C MET A 182 -2.44 4.13 4.08
N ALA A 183 -1.89 5.35 3.98
CA ALA A 183 -2.66 6.57 3.97
C ALA A 183 -3.65 6.66 2.79
N HIS A 184 -3.43 5.93 1.69
CA HIS A 184 -4.43 5.81 0.62
C HIS A 184 -5.72 5.19 1.14
N ALA A 185 -5.63 4.12 1.93
CA ALA A 185 -6.80 3.42 2.47
C ALA A 185 -7.55 4.27 3.49
N ILE A 186 -6.88 5.23 4.14
CA ILE A 186 -7.55 6.20 5.01
C ILE A 186 -8.40 7.19 4.21
N VAL A 187 -7.86 7.63 3.07
CA VAL A 187 -8.53 8.59 2.20
C VAL A 187 -9.62 7.89 1.37
N LEU A 188 -9.29 6.75 0.77
CA LEU A 188 -10.09 5.94 -0.16
C LEU A 188 -10.31 4.51 0.43
N PRO A 189 -11.14 4.35 1.46
CA PRO A 189 -11.26 3.08 2.22
C PRO A 189 -11.76 1.89 1.41
N ARG A 190 -12.44 2.11 0.29
CA ARG A 190 -12.89 1.02 -0.60
C ARG A 190 -11.74 0.35 -1.35
N THR A 191 -10.53 0.91 -1.29
CA THR A 191 -9.34 0.38 -1.95
C THR A 191 -8.52 -0.61 -1.11
N ARG A 192 -8.97 -0.91 0.12
CA ARG A 192 -8.26 -1.78 1.09
C ARG A 192 -7.78 -3.12 0.53
N HIS A 193 -8.54 -3.74 -0.36
CA HIS A 193 -8.23 -5.03 -1.01
C HIS A 193 -6.95 -4.96 -1.86
N LEU A 194 -6.54 -3.77 -2.32
CA LEU A 194 -5.36 -3.58 -3.16
C LEU A 194 -4.09 -3.28 -2.38
N LEU A 195 -4.22 -2.96 -1.09
CA LEU A 195 -3.16 -2.30 -0.36
C LEU A 195 -2.45 -3.21 0.64
N ALA A 196 -2.86 -4.48 0.79
CA ALA A 196 -2.16 -5.45 1.64
C ALA A 196 -1.85 -4.88 3.04
N LEU A 197 -2.81 -4.18 3.64
CA LEU A 197 -2.59 -3.23 4.74
C LEU A 197 -1.88 -3.86 5.95
N ARG A 198 -2.25 -5.10 6.32
CA ARG A 198 -1.57 -5.84 7.39
C ARG A 198 -0.11 -6.09 7.09
N ARG A 199 0.22 -6.54 5.87
CA ARG A 199 1.60 -6.79 5.49
C ARG A 199 2.44 -5.51 5.55
N ARG A 200 1.88 -4.38 5.11
CA ARG A 200 2.52 -3.07 5.21
C ARG A 200 2.74 -2.65 6.65
N ALA A 201 1.73 -2.79 7.51
CA ALA A 201 1.83 -2.48 8.93
C ALA A 201 2.91 -3.32 9.63
N LEU A 202 2.97 -4.63 9.34
CA LEU A 202 4.01 -5.53 9.87
C LEU A 202 5.41 -5.18 9.35
N ALA A 203 5.54 -4.78 8.08
CA ALA A 203 6.81 -4.32 7.52
C ALA A 203 7.31 -3.05 8.23
N ILE A 204 6.41 -2.13 8.57
CA ILE A 204 6.74 -0.94 9.36
C ILE A 204 7.16 -1.29 10.78
N GLN A 205 6.48 -2.23 11.45
CA GLN A 205 6.88 -2.72 12.79
C GLN A 205 8.29 -3.32 12.74
N TRP A 206 8.55 -4.17 11.76
CA TRP A 206 9.86 -4.76 11.54
C TRP A 206 10.93 -3.69 11.29
N ALA A 207 10.63 -2.66 10.49
CA ALA A 207 11.54 -1.55 10.26
C ALA A 207 11.86 -0.80 11.56
N GLY A 208 10.86 -0.56 12.41
CA GLY A 208 11.04 0.03 13.73
C GLY A 208 11.97 -0.82 14.62
N ALA A 209 11.74 -2.13 14.70
CA ALA A 209 12.58 -3.05 15.47
C ALA A 209 14.02 -3.12 14.93
N LYS A 210 14.18 -3.16 13.60
CA LYS A 210 15.49 -3.23 12.93
C LYS A 210 16.35 -1.99 13.19
N LEU A 211 15.73 -0.81 13.32
CA LEU A 211 16.45 0.42 13.59
C LEU A 211 17.05 0.46 15.00
N GLY A 212 16.56 -0.34 15.96
CA GLY A 212 17.10 -0.44 17.31
C GLY A 212 17.19 0.93 18.01
N HIS A 213 18.40 1.33 18.44
CA HIS A 213 18.65 2.64 19.03
C HIS A 213 18.52 3.82 18.05
N GLY A 214 18.37 3.53 16.75
CA GLY A 214 18.30 4.53 15.70
C GLY A 214 19.67 5.15 15.38
N PHE A 215 19.67 6.04 14.39
CA PHE A 215 20.77 6.97 14.16
C PHE A 215 20.23 8.34 13.75
N ALA A 216 21.12 9.32 13.66
CA ALA A 216 20.79 10.66 13.21
C ALA A 216 21.56 11.03 11.93
N ALA A 217 20.90 11.77 11.04
CA ALA A 217 21.52 12.37 9.87
C ALA A 217 20.89 13.75 9.62
N CYS A 218 21.71 14.71 9.18
CA CYS A 218 21.27 16.09 8.91
C CYS A 218 20.45 16.72 10.07
N ASN A 219 20.85 16.48 11.32
CA ASN A 219 20.16 16.92 12.56
C ASN A 219 18.73 16.38 12.73
N VAL A 220 18.40 15.24 12.10
CA VAL A 220 17.14 14.54 12.26
C VAL A 220 17.42 13.14 12.78
N HIS A 221 16.74 12.76 13.87
CA HIS A 221 16.85 11.41 14.39
C HIS A 221 15.84 10.49 13.70
N THR A 222 16.21 9.23 13.50
CA THR A 222 15.31 8.21 12.91
C THR A 222 13.97 8.08 13.67
N SER A 223 13.92 8.39 14.97
CA SER A 223 12.66 8.47 15.72
C SER A 223 11.66 9.47 15.13
N ASP A 224 12.13 10.63 14.69
CA ASP A 224 11.28 11.68 14.10
C ASP A 224 10.76 11.29 12.72
N VAL A 225 11.51 10.43 12.03
CA VAL A 225 11.16 9.88 10.71
C VAL A 225 10.19 8.70 10.86
N MET A 226 10.26 7.97 11.96
CA MET A 226 9.49 6.74 12.22
C MET A 226 8.19 6.98 13.01
N GLN A 227 8.00 8.16 13.61
CA GLN A 227 6.82 8.47 14.43
C GLN A 227 5.50 8.22 13.69
N GLY A 228 5.35 8.77 12.49
CA GLY A 228 4.15 8.60 11.67
C GLY A 228 3.97 7.17 11.16
N PRO A 229 4.99 6.51 10.59
CA PRO A 229 4.89 5.11 10.20
C PRO A 229 4.42 4.22 11.34
N LEU A 230 5.05 4.32 12.51
CA LEU A 230 4.70 3.50 13.67
C LEU A 230 3.28 3.81 14.17
N LEU A 231 2.88 5.09 14.22
CA LEU A 231 1.52 5.47 14.58
C LEU A 231 0.50 4.85 13.60
N MET A 232 0.76 4.95 12.30
CA MET A 232 -0.09 4.40 11.24
C MET A 232 -0.26 2.88 11.37
N ALA A 233 0.85 2.17 11.54
CA ALA A 233 0.87 0.72 11.67
C ALA A 233 0.19 0.25 12.96
N ASN A 234 0.52 0.85 14.10
CA ASN A 234 -0.03 0.48 15.41
C ASN A 234 -1.54 0.69 15.46
N THR A 235 -2.01 1.85 15.00
CA THR A 235 -3.45 2.15 14.99
C THR A 235 -4.22 1.25 14.04
N TYR A 236 -3.64 0.88 12.89
CA TYR A 236 -4.24 -0.10 11.99
C TYR A 236 -4.32 -1.48 12.65
N LEU A 237 -3.22 -1.99 13.20
CA LEU A 237 -3.21 -3.32 13.82
C LEU A 237 -4.18 -3.39 15.01
N ALA A 238 -4.22 -2.36 15.86
CA ALA A 238 -5.19 -2.26 16.95
C ALA A 238 -6.65 -2.17 16.47
N SER A 239 -6.88 -1.69 15.24
CA SER A 239 -8.23 -1.64 14.66
C SER A 239 -8.74 -3.03 14.24
N LEU A 240 -7.83 -3.97 13.99
CA LEU A 240 -8.16 -5.35 13.62
C LEU A 240 -8.51 -6.21 14.83
N ASP A 241 -8.16 -5.78 16.04
CA ASP A 241 -8.44 -6.55 17.25
C ASP A 241 -9.96 -6.59 17.53
N ASP A 242 -10.46 -7.81 17.71
CA ASP A 242 -11.89 -8.13 17.90
C ASP A 242 -12.50 -7.58 19.19
N ASN A 243 -11.74 -6.93 20.08
CA ASN A 243 -12.29 -6.36 21.30
C ASN A 243 -13.02 -5.04 21.00
N PRO A 244 -14.36 -4.99 21.05
CA PRO A 244 -15.04 -3.73 21.23
C PRO A 244 -14.97 -3.48 22.74
N THR A 245 -13.96 -2.77 23.22
CA THR A 245 -14.13 -2.12 24.51
C THR A 245 -15.20 -1.06 24.30
N ILE A 246 -16.44 -1.48 24.50
CA ILE A 246 -17.59 -0.62 24.69
C ILE A 246 -17.20 0.26 25.88
N CYS A 247 -16.80 1.50 25.62
CA CYS A 247 -16.84 2.53 26.64
C CYS A 247 -18.31 2.73 26.98
N ILE A 248 -18.82 1.93 27.92
CA ILE A 248 -20.04 2.26 28.65
C ILE A 248 -19.65 3.47 29.49
N VAL A 249 -20.05 4.66 29.01
CA VAL A 249 -20.04 5.86 29.82
C VAL A 249 -21.19 5.68 30.82
N GLY A 250 -20.83 5.47 32.09
CA GLY A 250 -21.75 5.62 33.22
C GLY A 250 -21.92 7.08 33.60
#